data_AF-A0A4V6ATS3-F1
#
_entry.id   AF-A0A4V6ATS3-F1
#
_cell.length_a   1.000
_cell.length_b   1.000
_cell.length_c   1.000
_cell.angle_alpha   90.00
_cell.angle_beta   90.00
_cell.angle_gamma   90.00
#
_symmetry.space_group_name_H-M   'P 1'
#
loop_
_entity.id
_entity.type
_entity.pdbx_description
1 polymer ?
#
loop_
_entity_poly.entity_id
_entity_poly.type
_entity_poly.pdbx_seq_one_letter_code
_entity_poly.pdbx_strand_id
1 'polypeptide(L)'
;MCRQNRLQSIMGVAMPLFHARGVFQYSFGLMPYRKPIYTVVGKPISVVQTPSPSSEDIECLHKVYLQSLTELFEQHKQTYGLTEDQHLTFI
;
A
#
# COMPACT_ATOMS: atom_id res chain seq x y z
N MET A 1 2.41 -9.39 -13.44
CA MET A 1 1.25 -9.84 -12.63
C MET A 1 1.69 -10.76 -11.49
N CYS A 2 1.63 -10.27 -10.25
CA CYS A 2 1.95 -11.04 -9.04
C CYS A 2 0.90 -12.12 -8.74
N ARG A 3 1.33 -13.39 -8.60
CA ARG A 3 0.49 -14.55 -8.18
C ARG A 3 -0.23 -14.35 -6.83
N GLN A 4 0.13 -13.32 -6.06
CA GLN A 4 -0.42 -13.05 -4.73
C GLN A 4 -1.90 -12.63 -4.76
N ASN A 5 -2.37 -11.95 -5.81
CA ASN A 5 -3.74 -11.43 -5.86
C ASN A 5 -4.79 -12.56 -6.03
N ARG A 6 -4.43 -13.64 -6.73
CA ARG A 6 -5.33 -14.78 -6.97
C ARG A 6 -5.48 -15.68 -5.75
N LEU A 7 -4.48 -15.69 -4.85
CA LEU A 7 -4.54 -16.47 -3.61
C LEU A 7 -5.34 -15.76 -2.51
N GLN A 8 -5.32 -14.42 -2.49
CA GLN A 8 -6.06 -13.60 -1.52
C GLN A 8 -7.58 -13.70 -1.73
N SER A 9 -8.07 -13.79 -2.98
CA SER A 9 -9.51 -13.83 -3.25
C SER A 9 -10.20 -15.16 -2.87
N ILE A 10 -9.44 -16.22 -2.59
CA ILE A 10 -9.99 -17.56 -2.26
C ILE A 10 -10.03 -17.78 -0.74
N MET A 11 -9.10 -17.19 0.02
CA MET A 11 -8.89 -17.53 1.43
C MET A 11 -9.19 -16.39 2.41
N GLY A 12 -9.47 -15.16 1.94
CA GLY A 12 -9.72 -13.98 2.78
C GLY A 12 -8.49 -13.50 3.59
N VAL A 13 -7.47 -14.35 3.69
CA VAL A 13 -6.13 -14.12 4.20
C VAL A 13 -5.16 -14.73 3.19
N ALA A 14 -4.06 -14.04 2.88
CA ALA A 14 -3.04 -14.55 1.98
C ALA A 14 -2.45 -15.85 2.55
N MET A 15 -2.90 -17.01 2.05
CA MET A 15 -2.35 -18.31 2.45
C MET A 15 -0.84 -18.31 2.15
N PRO A 16 0.06 -18.42 3.14
CA PRO A 16 1.49 -18.31 2.90
C PRO A 16 2.01 -19.65 2.35
N LEU A 17 1.78 -19.91 1.07
CA LEU A 17 2.41 -21.04 0.38
C LEU A 17 3.83 -20.66 -0.03
N PHE A 18 4.75 -20.72 0.93
CA PHE A 18 6.19 -20.56 0.69
C PHE A 18 7.00 -21.70 1.28
N HIS A 19 8.01 -22.12 0.53
CA HIS A 19 8.89 -23.23 0.83
C HIS A 19 10.09 -22.72 1.65
N ALA A 20 9.91 -22.35 2.92
CA ALA A 20 11.03 -21.92 3.78
C ALA A 20 10.84 -22.15 5.30
N ARG A 21 11.73 -22.98 5.89
CA ARG A 21 12.05 -23.30 7.31
C ARG A 21 10.93 -23.22 8.37
N GLY A 22 10.48 -24.40 8.79
CA GLY A 22 9.63 -24.63 9.96
C GLY A 22 10.40 -25.15 11.18
N VAL A 23 9.76 -25.07 12.34
CA VAL A 23 10.31 -25.35 13.69
C VAL A 23 10.46 -26.86 14.00
N PHE A 24 9.97 -27.78 13.15
CA PHE A 24 10.04 -29.23 13.42
C PHE A 24 10.65 -30.13 12.34
N GLN A 25 10.95 -29.62 11.14
CA GLN A 25 11.85 -30.29 10.18
C GLN A 25 12.17 -29.29 9.06
N TYR A 26 13.44 -29.25 8.65
CA TYR A 26 14.13 -28.17 7.96
C TYR A 26 13.71 -27.85 6.49
N SER A 27 12.42 -27.91 6.12
CA SER A 27 12.03 -27.77 4.70
C SER A 27 10.84 -26.83 4.38
N PHE A 28 9.94 -26.52 5.32
CA PHE A 28 8.71 -25.78 4.98
C PHE A 28 8.20 -24.88 6.12
N GLY A 29 7.85 -23.63 5.84
CA GLY A 29 7.41 -22.66 6.84
C GLY A 29 6.71 -21.45 6.21
N LEU A 30 5.86 -20.80 7.02
CA LEU A 30 4.83 -19.84 6.58
C LEU A 30 5.33 -18.39 6.46
N MET A 31 6.64 -18.15 6.57
CA MET A 31 7.15 -16.79 6.65
C MET A 31 7.21 -16.14 5.26
N PRO A 32 6.61 -14.95 5.06
CA PRO A 32 6.68 -14.25 3.79
C PRO A 32 8.13 -13.93 3.43
N TYR A 33 8.44 -13.96 2.14
CA TYR A 33 9.76 -13.56 1.65
C TYR A 33 10.06 -12.12 2.05
N ARG A 34 11.25 -11.90 2.62
CA ARG A 34 11.74 -10.57 2.95
C ARG A 34 11.87 -9.75 1.67
N LYS A 35 11.15 -8.65 1.59
CA LYS A 35 11.29 -7.62 0.56
C LYS A 35 11.61 -6.28 1.23
N PRO A 36 12.45 -5.43 0.62
CA PRO A 36 12.70 -4.10 1.15
C PRO A 36 11.39 -3.28 1.14
N ILE A 37 11.14 -2.55 2.23
CA ILE A 37 10.03 -1.61 2.35
C ILE A 37 10.61 -0.21 2.14
N TYR A 38 10.04 0.53 1.20
CA TYR A 38 10.43 1.92 0.93
C TYR A 38 9.35 2.85 1.45
N THR A 39 9.76 3.88 2.20
CA THR A 39 8.87 4.92 2.71
C THR A 39 9.22 6.23 2.03
N VAL A 40 8.23 6.85 1.39
CA VAL A 40 8.35 8.15 0.74
C VAL A 40 7.44 9.13 1.46
N VAL A 41 7.98 10.31 1.79
CA VAL A 41 7.24 11.38 2.47
C VAL A 41 6.95 12.49 1.47
N GLY A 42 5.70 12.90 1.41
CA GLY A 42 5.23 13.90 0.46
C GLY A 42 5.32 15.34 0.95
N LYS A 43 4.81 16.22 0.10
CA LYS A 43 4.66 17.64 0.41
C LYS A 43 3.65 17.81 1.56
N PRO A 44 3.88 18.74 2.50
CA PRO A 44 2.92 19.02 3.55
C PRO A 44 1.65 19.66 2.96
N ILE A 45 0.50 19.34 3.55
CA ILE A 45 -0.79 19.96 3.23
C ILE A 45 -1.07 21.02 4.29
N SER A 46 -1.30 22.25 3.86
CA SER A 46 -1.66 23.34 4.77
C SER A 46 -3.09 23.16 5.27
N VAL A 47 -3.29 23.18 6.58
CA VAL A 47 -4.60 23.00 7.22
C VAL A 47 -4.86 24.15 8.18
N VAL A 48 -6.08 24.69 8.15
CA VAL A 48 -6.55 25.68 9.12
C VAL A 48 -7.20 24.93 10.28
N GLN A 49 -6.79 25.26 11.52
CA GLN A 49 -7.40 24.67 12.70
C GLN A 49 -8.77 25.28 12.96
N THR A 50 -9.82 24.47 12.84
CA THR A 50 -11.21 24.87 13.09
C THR A 50 -11.76 24.02 14.23
N PRO A 51 -12.34 24.61 15.29
CA PRO A 51 -12.82 23.85 16.45
C PRO A 51 -13.98 22.89 16.13
N SER A 52 -14.77 23.20 15.12
CA SER A 52 -15.87 22.36 14.63
C SER A 52 -15.92 22.44 13.09
N PRO A 53 -15.12 21.64 12.37
CA PRO A 53 -15.12 21.65 10.91
C PRO A 53 -16.44 21.12 10.35
N SER A 54 -16.86 21.64 9.21
CA SER A 54 -18.00 21.11 8.47
C SER A 54 -17.60 19.82 7.72
N SER A 55 -18.59 19.02 7.32
CA SER A 55 -18.36 17.82 6.51
C SER A 55 -17.73 18.17 5.16
N GLU A 56 -18.14 19.31 4.59
CA GLU A 56 -17.65 19.85 3.32
C GLU A 56 -16.16 20.23 3.41
N ASP A 57 -15.74 20.85 4.51
CA ASP A 57 -14.33 21.20 4.74
C ASP A 57 -13.45 19.94 4.79
N ILE A 58 -13.93 18.90 5.47
CA ILE A 58 -13.23 17.61 5.58
C ILE A 58 -13.14 16.96 4.20
N GLU A 59 -14.23 16.94 3.43
CA GLU A 59 -14.25 16.33 2.11
C GLU A 59 -13.31 17.06 1.14
N CYS A 60 -13.27 18.39 1.20
CA CYS A 60 -12.34 19.20 0.41
C CYS A 60 -10.88 18.85 0.72
N LEU A 61 -10.52 18.81 2.01
CA LEU A 61 -9.17 18.45 2.44
C LEU A 61 -8.82 17.01 2.07
N HIS A 62 -9.78 16.10 2.21
CA HIS A 62 -9.61 14.70 1.82
C HIS A 62 -9.33 14.57 0.32
N LYS A 63 -10.04 15.31 -0.55
CA LYS A 63 -9.76 15.34 -2.00
C LYS A 63 -8.34 15.81 -2.30
N VAL A 64 -7.88 16.87 -1.64
CA VAL A 64 -6.50 17.38 -1.78
C VAL A 64 -5.49 16.32 -1.35
N TYR A 65 -5.75 15.64 -0.23
CA TYR A 65 -4.91 14.55 0.25
C TYR A 65 -4.80 13.40 -0.75
N LEU A 66 -5.93 12.90 -1.25
CA LEU A 66 -5.95 11.80 -2.24
C LEU A 66 -5.21 12.17 -3.54
N GLN A 67 -5.39 13.40 -4.02
CA GLN A 67 -4.66 13.91 -5.18
C GLN A 67 -3.15 13.92 -4.94
N SER A 68 -2.72 14.50 -3.82
CA SER A 68 -1.29 14.58 -3.48
C SER A 68 -0.64 13.20 -3.29
N LEU A 69 -1.38 12.23 -2.74
CA LEU A 69 -0.93 10.84 -2.62
C LEU A 69 -0.79 10.16 -3.98
N THR A 70 -1.76 10.39 -4.87
CA THR A 70 -1.73 9.82 -6.22
C THR A 70 -0.53 10.35 -6.99
N GLU A 71 -0.31 11.67 -6.98
CA GLU A 71 0.85 12.30 -7.61
C GLU A 71 2.18 11.77 -7.06
N LEU A 72 2.29 11.65 -5.73
CA LEU A 72 3.49 11.12 -5.08
C LEU A 72 3.76 9.67 -5.49
N PHE A 73 2.72 8.84 -5.54
CA PHE A 73 2.85 7.47 -5.98
C PHE A 73 3.31 7.41 -7.45
N GLU A 74 2.66 8.15 -8.34
CA GLU A 74 2.98 8.20 -9.76
C GLU A 74 4.42 8.68 -10.03
N GLN A 75 4.90 9.66 -9.26
CA GLN A 75 6.28 10.17 -9.38
C GLN A 75 7.34 9.15 -8.96
N HIS A 76 7.05 8.33 -7.96
CA HIS A 76 8.04 7.42 -7.37
C HIS A 76 7.89 5.96 -7.81
N LYS A 77 6.80 5.57 -8.47
CA LYS A 77 6.51 4.18 -8.83
C LYS A 77 7.60 3.54 -9.69
N GLN A 78 8.14 4.28 -10.66
CA GLN A 78 9.19 3.77 -11.56
C GLN A 78 10.52 3.58 -10.82
N THR A 79 10.85 4.46 -9.88
CA THR A 79 12.09 4.38 -9.07
C THR A 79 12.18 3.10 -8.24
N TYR A 80 11.02 2.57 -7.82
CA TYR A 80 10.93 1.34 -7.02
C TYR A 80 10.52 0.10 -7.82
N GLY A 81 10.54 0.17 -9.15
CA GLY A 81 10.34 -0.97 -10.05
C GLY A 81 8.88 -1.41 -10.23
N LEU A 82 7.92 -0.50 -10.03
CA LEU A 82 6.51 -0.74 -10.37
C LEU A 82 6.27 -0.47 -11.87
N THR A 83 5.31 -1.19 -12.47
CA THR A 83 4.92 -1.00 -13.89
C THR A 83 4.02 0.22 -14.04
N GLU A 84 3.96 0.80 -15.25
CA GLU A 84 3.15 2.00 -15.52
C GLU A 84 1.66 1.78 -15.27
N ASP A 85 1.18 0.57 -15.57
CA ASP A 85 -0.17 0.06 -15.39
C ASP A 85 -0.57 -0.19 -13.92
N GLN A 86 0.36 -0.05 -12.96
CA GLN A 86 0.02 -0.07 -11.53
C GLN A 86 -0.32 1.34 -11.06
N HIS A 87 -1.55 1.51 -10.59
CA HIS A 87 -2.08 2.74 -10.03
C HIS A 87 -2.57 2.54 -8.60
N LEU A 88 -2.52 3.61 -7.82
CA LEU A 88 -3.01 3.61 -6.45
C LEU A 88 -4.54 3.55 -6.43
N THR A 89 -5.11 2.63 -5.66
CA THR A 89 -6.56 2.46 -5.50
C THR A 89 -6.94 2.78 -4.06
N PHE A 90 -7.91 3.67 -3.87
CA PHE A 90 -8.49 4.00 -2.58
C PHE A 90 -9.76 3.17 -2.33
N ILE A 91 -10.03 2.82 -1.07
CA ILE A 91 -11.17 1.98 -0.63
C ILE A 91 -12.20 2.88 0.07
#